data_AF-R0L1Q6-F1
#
_entry.id   AF-R0L1Q6-F1
#
_cell.length_a   1.000
_cell.length_b   1.000
_cell.length_c   1.000
_cell.angle_alpha   90.00
_cell.angle_beta   90.00
_cell.angle_gamma   90.00
#
_symmetry.space_group_name_H-M   'P 1'
#
loop_
_entity.id
_entity.type
_entity.pdbx_description
1 polymer ?
#
loop_
_entity_poly.entity_id
_entity_poly.type
_entity_poly.pdbx_seq_one_letter_code
_entity_poly.pdbx_strand_id
1 'polypeptide(L)'
;LADLKKDLVDYVKTQLPKTTKLVRNEKREGLIRGRMVGASHATGKVLVFLDSHCEVNEMWLQPLLTPISEDRRTVVCPVIDIISADTLTYSSSPVVRGGFNWGLHFKWDLVPASELEGPEGATAPIKSPTMAGGLFAMDREYFNELGQYDSGMDIWGGENLEISFRIWMCGGRLLIIPCSRVGHIFRKRRPYGSPRGQDTMAHNSLRLAHVWMDEYKEQYFALRPELRTRNYGNITDRVELRKRLNCKSFKWYLDNIYPEMQISGPNAKAPQPVFINRAQKRPKIIQRGRLYHLQTNKCLVAQGHPSQKGGLVVVRECDYNDQNQV
;
A
#
# COMPACT_ATOMS: atom_id res chain seq x y z
N LEU A 1 19.13 15.73 -6.80
CA LEU A 1 18.70 16.15 -8.15
C LEU A 1 18.65 17.66 -8.15
N ALA A 2 19.54 18.31 -8.91
CA ALA A 2 19.61 19.77 -9.01
C ALA A 2 18.40 20.35 -9.76
N ASP A 3 17.92 19.61 -10.76
CA ASP A 3 16.83 19.98 -11.67
C ASP A 3 15.45 20.05 -10.96
N LEU A 4 15.28 19.38 -9.83
CA LEU A 4 14.08 19.48 -8.99
C LEU A 4 14.01 20.78 -8.17
N LYS A 5 15.00 21.68 -8.32
CA LYS A 5 15.06 22.95 -7.60
C LYS A 5 14.45 24.07 -8.45
N LYS A 6 15.27 24.81 -9.20
CA LYS A 6 14.83 26.00 -9.92
C LYS A 6 13.93 25.63 -11.10
N ASP A 7 14.33 24.65 -11.90
CA ASP A 7 13.62 24.31 -13.14
C ASP A 7 12.19 23.86 -12.89
N LEU A 8 11.95 23.05 -11.85
CA LEU A 8 10.59 22.66 -11.44
C LEU A 8 9.75 23.85 -10.97
N VAL A 9 10.33 24.80 -10.22
CA VAL A 9 9.62 26.00 -9.77
C VAL A 9 9.21 26.84 -10.97
N ASP A 10 10.13 27.05 -11.90
CA ASP A 10 9.91 27.84 -13.10
C ASP A 10 8.87 27.18 -14.00
N TYR A 11 8.92 25.85 -14.17
CA TYR A 11 7.93 25.10 -14.94
C TYR A 11 6.53 25.20 -14.31
N VAL A 12 6.38 24.95 -13.01
CA VAL A 12 5.08 25.05 -12.33
C VAL A 12 4.51 26.47 -12.43
N LYS A 13 5.35 27.50 -12.32
CA LYS A 13 4.93 28.90 -12.36
C LYS A 13 4.53 29.37 -13.77
N THR A 14 5.20 28.87 -14.81
CA THR A 14 5.06 29.39 -16.18
C THR A 14 4.21 28.51 -17.09
N GLN A 15 4.17 27.20 -16.85
CA GLN A 15 3.56 26.23 -17.77
C GLN A 15 2.28 25.59 -17.22
N LEU A 16 2.03 25.64 -15.91
CA LEU A 16 0.86 25.01 -15.28
C LEU A 16 -0.20 26.04 -14.87
N PRO A 17 -1.47 25.62 -14.72
CA PRO A 17 -2.52 26.49 -14.22
C PRO A 17 -2.15 27.14 -12.88
N LYS A 18 -2.61 28.39 -12.66
CA LYS A 18 -2.36 29.14 -11.41
C LYS A 18 -2.86 28.42 -10.14
N THR A 19 -3.76 27.45 -10.29
CA THR A 19 -4.25 26.59 -9.21
C THR A 19 -3.22 25.56 -8.74
N THR A 20 -2.19 25.28 -9.53
CA THR A 20 -1.10 24.36 -9.18
C THR A 20 -0.10 25.06 -8.27
N LYS A 21 0.16 24.49 -7.10
CA LYS A 21 1.10 25.03 -6.10
C LYS A 21 2.16 23.99 -5.76
N LEU A 22 3.40 24.45 -5.64
CA LEU A 22 4.53 23.64 -5.16
C LEU A 22 4.87 24.03 -3.73
N VAL A 23 4.79 23.07 -2.80
CA VAL A 23 5.17 23.23 -1.39
C VAL A 23 6.47 22.48 -1.14
N ARG A 24 7.45 23.11 -0.47
CA ARG A 24 8.75 22.52 -0.16
C ARG A 24 8.89 22.35 1.35
N ASN A 25 9.21 21.13 1.77
CA ASN A 25 9.61 20.87 3.16
C ASN A 25 11.09 21.23 3.36
N GLU A 26 11.43 21.77 4.53
CA GLU A 26 12.80 22.11 4.90
C GLU A 26 13.66 20.86 5.16
N LYS A 27 13.03 19.78 5.60
CA LYS A 27 13.67 18.48 5.87
C LYS A 27 12.89 17.32 5.24
N ARG A 28 13.51 16.14 5.21
CA ARG A 28 12.84 14.92 4.71
C ARG A 28 11.80 14.42 5.69
N GLU A 29 10.56 14.84 5.49
CA GLU A 29 9.42 14.48 6.34
C GLU A 29 8.89 13.05 6.15
N GLY A 30 9.08 12.48 4.96
CA GLY A 30 8.46 11.20 4.58
C GLY A 30 7.09 11.38 3.92
N LEU A 31 6.52 10.27 3.42
CA LEU A 31 5.22 10.25 2.73
C LEU A 31 4.11 10.79 3.64
N ILE A 32 4.07 10.29 4.88
CA ILE A 32 2.97 10.49 5.83
C ILE A 32 2.84 11.97 6.21
N ARG A 33 3.91 12.55 6.73
CA ARG A 33 3.98 13.98 7.07
C ARG A 33 3.91 14.86 5.83
N GLY A 34 4.50 14.43 4.70
CA GLY A 34 4.37 15.13 3.42
C GLY A 34 2.91 15.30 2.97
N ARG A 35 2.08 14.26 3.14
CA ARG A 35 0.64 14.34 2.87
C ARG A 35 -0.08 15.29 3.81
N MET A 36 0.25 15.30 5.10
CA MET A 36 -0.35 16.22 6.07
C MET A 36 0.01 17.69 5.76
N VAL A 37 1.26 17.96 5.38
CA VAL A 37 1.68 19.29 4.91
C VAL A 37 0.92 19.70 3.66
N GLY A 38 0.76 18.80 2.69
CA GLY A 38 -0.06 19.07 1.50
C GLY A 38 -1.52 19.39 1.87
N ALA A 39 -2.11 18.57 2.75
CA ALA A 39 -3.47 18.75 3.23
C ALA A 39 -3.69 20.08 3.96
N SER A 40 -2.70 20.56 4.73
CA SER A 40 -2.81 21.84 5.45
C SER A 40 -2.82 23.07 4.53
N HIS A 41 -2.31 22.94 3.30
CA HIS A 41 -2.33 24.01 2.29
C HIS A 41 -3.54 23.93 1.35
N ALA A 42 -4.27 22.82 1.38
CA ALA A 42 -5.43 22.59 0.52
C ALA A 42 -6.67 23.30 1.07
N THR A 43 -7.41 23.99 0.19
CA THR A 43 -8.63 24.72 0.53
C THR A 43 -9.91 24.07 -0.01
N GLY A 44 -9.79 23.01 -0.80
CA GLY A 44 -10.93 22.25 -1.33
C GLY A 44 -11.74 21.57 -0.23
N LYS A 45 -13.01 21.26 -0.52
CA LYS A 45 -13.88 20.49 0.39
C LYS A 45 -13.42 19.04 0.52
N VAL A 46 -12.99 18.45 -0.59
CA VAL A 46 -12.48 17.08 -0.66
C VAL A 46 -10.99 17.11 -0.90
N LEU A 47 -10.24 16.33 -0.12
CA LEU A 47 -8.84 16.02 -0.37
C LEU A 47 -8.77 14.80 -1.28
N VAL A 48 -7.99 14.90 -2.36
CA VAL A 48 -7.69 13.77 -3.24
C VAL A 48 -6.19 13.57 -3.23
N PHE A 49 -5.75 12.42 -2.73
CA PHE A 49 -4.35 12.05 -2.68
C PHE A 49 -4.01 11.19 -3.90
N LEU A 50 -2.94 11.53 -4.59
CA LEU A 50 -2.37 10.76 -5.70
C LEU A 50 -0.87 10.63 -5.48
N ASP A 51 -0.32 9.47 -5.85
CA ASP A 51 1.12 9.31 -5.96
C ASP A 51 1.66 10.09 -7.17
N SER A 52 2.94 10.47 -7.13
CA SER A 52 3.58 11.30 -8.16
C SER A 52 3.82 10.59 -9.51
N HIS A 53 3.28 9.38 -9.68
CA HIS A 53 3.53 8.47 -10.80
C HIS A 53 2.25 7.70 -11.12
N CYS A 54 1.20 8.48 -11.36
CA CYS A 54 -0.14 8.02 -11.70
C CYS A 54 -0.63 8.68 -12.99
N GLU A 55 -1.51 7.98 -13.70
CA GLU A 55 -2.28 8.53 -14.81
C GLU A 55 -3.77 8.28 -14.53
N VAL A 56 -4.54 9.34 -14.46
CA VAL A 56 -5.98 9.27 -14.15
C VAL A 56 -6.77 8.97 -15.42
N ASN A 57 -7.81 8.14 -15.31
CA ASN A 57 -8.65 7.80 -16.46
C ASN A 57 -9.73 8.88 -16.70
N GLU A 58 -10.44 8.78 -17.81
CA GLU A 58 -11.60 9.64 -18.09
C GLU A 58 -12.65 9.48 -17.00
N MET A 59 -13.28 10.60 -16.63
CA MET A 59 -14.36 10.62 -15.63
C MET A 59 -14.02 9.94 -14.29
N TRP A 60 -12.73 9.86 -13.93
CA TRP A 60 -12.30 9.18 -12.71
C TRP A 60 -12.75 9.90 -11.42
N LEU A 61 -12.93 11.22 -11.46
CA LEU A 61 -13.13 12.02 -10.25
C LEU A 61 -14.59 12.03 -9.78
N GLN A 62 -15.56 12.19 -10.69
CA GLN A 62 -16.97 12.33 -10.36
C GLN A 62 -17.53 11.11 -9.58
N PRO A 63 -17.20 9.86 -9.93
CA PRO A 63 -17.61 8.69 -9.15
C PRO A 63 -17.03 8.65 -7.75
N LEU A 64 -15.84 9.24 -7.51
CA LEU A 64 -15.27 9.35 -6.17
C LEU A 64 -16.00 10.42 -5.33
N LEU A 65 -16.36 11.54 -5.95
CA LEU A 65 -17.00 12.65 -5.23
C LEU A 65 -18.44 12.34 -4.80
N THR A 66 -19.15 11.50 -5.56
CA THR A 66 -20.58 11.20 -5.32
C THR A 66 -20.83 10.59 -3.93
N PRO A 67 -20.17 9.48 -3.52
CA PRO A 67 -20.37 8.91 -2.19
C PRO A 67 -19.94 9.83 -1.03
N ILE A 68 -18.91 10.67 -1.24
CA ILE A 68 -18.47 11.65 -0.24
C ILE A 68 -19.54 12.74 -0.05
N SER A 69 -20.21 13.14 -1.14
CA SER A 69 -21.27 14.14 -1.08
C SER A 69 -22.53 13.63 -0.38
N GLU A 70 -22.82 12.34 -0.49
CA GLU A 70 -23.93 11.68 0.20
C GLU A 70 -23.65 11.47 1.69
N ASP A 71 -22.44 11.05 2.03
CA ASP A 71 -21.98 10.89 3.40
C ASP A 71 -20.52 11.34 3.52
N ARG A 72 -20.34 12.48 4.21
CA ARG A 72 -19.04 13.11 4.51
C ARG A 72 -18.03 12.15 5.15
N ARG A 73 -18.49 11.13 5.88
CA ARG A 73 -17.64 10.14 6.58
C ARG A 73 -17.21 8.99 5.67
N THR A 74 -17.55 9.04 4.38
CA THR A 74 -17.11 8.08 3.38
C THR A 74 -15.74 8.47 2.83
N VAL A 75 -14.82 7.52 2.88
CA VAL A 75 -13.51 7.57 2.23
C VAL A 75 -13.56 6.62 1.04
N VAL A 76 -13.11 7.08 -0.11
CA VAL A 76 -13.20 6.32 -1.36
C VAL A 76 -11.83 6.14 -2.01
N CYS A 77 -11.63 4.99 -2.62
CA CYS A 77 -10.46 4.66 -3.43
C CYS A 77 -10.89 4.37 -4.87
N PRO A 78 -10.14 4.82 -5.88
CA PRO A 78 -10.30 4.32 -7.23
C PRO A 78 -9.82 2.87 -7.32
N VAL A 79 -10.22 2.16 -8.38
CA VAL A 79 -9.49 0.97 -8.81
C VAL A 79 -8.12 1.39 -9.33
N ILE A 80 -7.08 0.72 -8.84
CA ILE A 80 -5.70 1.02 -9.19
C ILE A 80 -5.26 0.09 -10.32
N ASP A 81 -5.14 0.67 -11.51
CA ASP A 81 -4.63 -0.01 -12.69
C ASP A 81 -3.11 -0.04 -12.72
N ILE A 82 -2.56 -0.95 -13.53
CA ILE A 82 -1.12 -1.16 -13.59
C ILE A 82 -0.57 -0.38 -14.77
N ILE A 83 0.39 0.50 -14.50
CA ILE A 83 1.27 1.05 -15.53
C ILE A 83 2.61 0.36 -15.41
N SER A 84 3.05 -0.29 -16.50
CA SER A 84 4.34 -0.97 -16.55
C SER A 84 5.49 0.02 -16.34
N ALA A 85 6.32 -0.20 -15.32
CA ALA A 85 7.51 0.64 -15.09
C ALA A 85 8.58 0.53 -16.19
N ASP A 86 8.53 -0.53 -17.00
CA ASP A 86 9.49 -0.81 -18.07
C ASP A 86 9.00 -0.26 -19.43
N THR A 87 7.68 -0.32 -19.72
CA THR A 87 7.11 -0.02 -21.05
C THR A 87 6.09 1.11 -21.05
N LEU A 88 5.69 1.62 -19.87
CA LEU A 88 4.60 2.57 -19.66
C LEU A 88 3.23 2.12 -20.21
N THR A 89 3.09 0.83 -20.54
CA THR A 89 1.81 0.27 -20.96
C THR A 89 0.83 0.27 -19.80
N TYR A 90 -0.35 0.86 -20.02
CA TYR A 90 -1.48 0.82 -19.11
C TYR A 90 -2.26 -0.49 -19.26
N SER A 91 -2.53 -1.18 -18.16
CA SER A 91 -3.35 -2.38 -18.12
C SER A 91 -4.37 -2.36 -16.99
N SER A 92 -5.59 -2.78 -17.31
CA SER A 92 -6.68 -2.87 -16.34
C SER A 92 -6.40 -3.94 -15.28
N SER A 93 -6.57 -3.59 -14.02
CA SER A 93 -6.60 -4.50 -12.89
C SER A 93 -7.97 -5.15 -12.71
N PRO A 94 -8.05 -6.39 -12.19
CA PRO A 94 -9.31 -6.93 -11.70
C PRO A 94 -9.85 -6.10 -10.54
N VAL A 95 -11.16 -6.16 -10.33
CA VAL A 95 -11.79 -5.54 -9.16
C VAL A 95 -11.48 -6.37 -7.92
N VAL A 96 -10.71 -5.78 -7.02
CA VAL A 96 -10.23 -6.38 -5.78
C VAL A 96 -10.47 -5.41 -4.62
N ARG A 97 -10.53 -5.94 -3.40
CA ARG A 97 -10.59 -5.13 -2.18
C ARG A 97 -9.31 -5.24 -1.36
N GLY A 98 -9.06 -4.25 -0.51
CA GLY A 98 -7.89 -4.23 0.36
C GLY A 98 -8.09 -5.10 1.59
N GLY A 99 -7.10 -5.93 1.88
CA GLY A 99 -6.99 -6.71 3.10
C GLY A 99 -5.63 -6.50 3.78
N PHE A 100 -5.35 -7.33 4.78
CA PHE A 100 -4.01 -7.39 5.40
C PHE A 100 -3.73 -8.80 5.93
N ASN A 101 -2.47 -9.12 6.21
CA ASN A 101 -2.10 -10.32 6.96
C ASN A 101 -1.68 -9.96 8.39
N TRP A 102 -1.57 -10.96 9.29
CA TRP A 102 -1.17 -10.70 10.69
C TRP A 102 0.25 -10.13 10.85
N GLY A 103 1.07 -10.16 9.81
CA GLY A 103 2.35 -9.42 9.74
C GLY A 103 2.18 -7.92 9.49
N LEU A 104 0.93 -7.42 9.43
CA LEU A 104 0.56 -6.04 9.13
C LEU A 104 1.05 -5.57 7.77
N HIS A 105 1.06 -6.48 6.80
CA HIS A 105 1.27 -6.17 5.40
C HIS A 105 -0.07 -6.11 4.67
N PHE A 106 -0.25 -5.06 3.87
CA PHE A 106 -1.36 -4.96 2.94
C PHE A 106 -1.33 -6.10 1.92
N LYS A 107 -2.52 -6.59 1.56
CA LYS A 107 -2.73 -7.55 0.47
C LYS A 107 -4.00 -7.18 -0.30
N TRP A 108 -4.08 -7.65 -1.54
CA TRP A 108 -5.31 -7.61 -2.32
C TRP A 108 -6.10 -8.90 -2.11
N ASP A 109 -7.37 -8.75 -1.79
CA ASP A 109 -8.33 -9.85 -1.69
C ASP A 109 -9.37 -9.76 -2.79
N LEU A 110 -9.93 -10.91 -3.15
CA LEU A 110 -11.07 -10.97 -4.04
C LEU A 110 -12.30 -10.36 -3.35
N VAL A 111 -13.16 -9.74 -4.16
CA VAL A 111 -14.45 -9.24 -3.70
C VAL A 111 -15.40 -10.44 -3.57
N PRO A 112 -16.12 -10.60 -2.43
CA PRO A 112 -17.11 -11.67 -2.29
C PRO A 112 -18.17 -11.60 -3.38
N ALA A 113 -18.57 -12.75 -3.92
CA ALA A 113 -19.57 -12.81 -5.00
C ALA A 113 -20.89 -12.13 -4.61
N SER A 114 -21.28 -12.22 -3.33
CA SER A 114 -22.46 -11.55 -2.78
C SER A 114 -22.42 -10.02 -2.88
N GLU A 115 -21.25 -9.40 -2.96
CA GLU A 115 -21.10 -7.95 -3.17
C GLU A 115 -21.14 -7.56 -4.67
N LEU A 116 -21.00 -8.54 -5.59
CA LEU A 116 -21.00 -8.32 -7.04
C LEU A 116 -22.32 -8.70 -7.72
N GLU A 117 -23.17 -9.48 -7.07
CA GLU A 117 -24.43 -10.02 -7.62
C GLU A 117 -25.66 -9.13 -7.33
N GLY A 118 -25.46 -7.93 -6.76
CA GLY A 118 -26.54 -6.98 -6.50
C GLY A 118 -27.11 -6.32 -7.77
N PRO A 119 -28.19 -5.51 -7.65
CA PRO A 119 -28.82 -4.83 -8.80
C PRO A 119 -27.87 -3.91 -9.58
N GLU A 120 -26.93 -3.27 -8.89
CA GLU A 120 -25.87 -2.42 -9.48
C GLU A 120 -24.66 -3.24 -9.99
N GLY A 121 -24.66 -4.55 -9.75
CA GLY A 121 -23.63 -5.48 -10.23
C GLY A 121 -22.21 -5.09 -9.83
N ALA A 122 -21.26 -5.36 -10.74
CA ALA A 122 -19.84 -5.11 -10.53
C ALA A 122 -19.43 -3.62 -10.55
N THR A 123 -20.36 -2.69 -10.80
CA THR A 123 -20.09 -1.25 -10.78
C THR A 123 -20.45 -0.58 -9.45
N ALA A 124 -21.11 -1.30 -8.55
CA ALA A 124 -21.48 -0.82 -7.23
C ALA A 124 -20.24 -0.46 -6.38
N PRO A 125 -20.32 0.52 -5.45
CA PRO A 125 -19.28 0.75 -4.46
C PRO A 125 -19.02 -0.47 -3.57
N ILE A 126 -17.75 -0.86 -3.44
CA ILE A 126 -17.33 -2.10 -2.76
C ILE A 126 -16.75 -1.76 -1.39
N LYS A 127 -17.20 -2.45 -0.34
CA LYS A 127 -16.63 -2.24 1.00
C LYS A 127 -15.23 -2.85 1.06
N SER A 128 -14.27 -2.03 1.46
CA SER A 128 -12.87 -2.45 1.55
C SER A 128 -12.39 -2.40 2.99
N PRO A 129 -11.99 -3.54 3.59
CA PRO A 129 -11.41 -3.57 4.94
C PRO A 129 -10.25 -2.59 5.10
N THR A 130 -9.36 -2.55 4.10
CA THR A 130 -8.21 -1.65 4.08
C THR A 130 -8.05 -0.94 2.74
N MET A 131 -7.22 0.09 2.69
CA MET A 131 -6.79 0.72 1.44
C MET A 131 -5.31 0.45 1.17
N ALA A 132 -4.91 0.48 -0.10
CA ALA A 132 -3.50 0.51 -0.48
C ALA A 132 -2.78 1.78 0.03
N GLY A 133 -3.53 2.87 0.16
CA GLY A 133 -3.10 4.13 0.78
C GLY A 133 -2.49 5.14 -0.18
N GLY A 134 -2.02 4.73 -1.36
CA GLY A 134 -1.48 5.63 -2.39
C GLY A 134 -2.49 6.66 -2.90
N LEU A 135 -3.70 6.17 -3.21
CA LEU A 135 -4.73 6.92 -3.92
C LEU A 135 -6.06 6.80 -3.18
N PHE A 136 -6.62 7.93 -2.75
CA PHE A 136 -7.93 7.99 -2.11
C PHE A 136 -8.46 9.42 -2.08
N ALA A 137 -9.77 9.57 -1.93
CA ALA A 137 -10.43 10.84 -1.70
C ALA A 137 -11.26 10.80 -0.42
N MET A 138 -11.31 11.92 0.30
CA MET A 138 -12.13 12.08 1.50
C MET A 138 -12.44 13.54 1.80
N ASP A 139 -13.50 13.79 2.54
CA ASP A 139 -13.81 15.12 3.06
C ASP A 139 -12.65 15.67 3.94
N ARG A 140 -12.29 16.94 3.71
CA ARG A 140 -11.16 17.59 4.39
C ARG A 140 -11.42 17.79 5.87
N GLU A 141 -12.65 18.13 6.26
CA GLU A 141 -13.00 18.31 7.68
C GLU A 141 -13.00 16.96 8.39
N TYR A 142 -13.47 15.91 7.73
CA TYR A 142 -13.44 14.56 8.27
C TYR A 142 -12.01 14.04 8.44
N PHE A 143 -11.10 14.37 7.51
CA PHE A 143 -9.67 14.07 7.67
C PHE A 143 -9.08 14.73 8.93
N ASN A 144 -9.47 15.98 9.22
CA ASN A 144 -9.04 16.67 10.43
C ASN A 144 -9.66 16.10 11.70
N GLU A 145 -10.96 15.75 11.67
CA GLU A 145 -11.67 15.13 12.80
C GLU A 145 -11.08 13.76 13.17
N LEU A 146 -10.69 12.96 12.17
CA LEU A 146 -9.97 11.72 12.36
C LEU A 146 -8.52 11.92 12.85
N GLY A 147 -8.09 13.16 13.10
CA GLY A 147 -6.74 13.44 13.58
C GLY A 147 -5.65 13.22 12.53
N GLN A 148 -6.01 13.35 11.25
CA GLN A 148 -5.12 13.21 10.08
C GLN A 148 -4.41 11.85 10.05
N TYR A 149 -3.10 11.81 9.76
CA TYR A 149 -2.27 10.63 9.98
C TYR A 149 -1.60 10.70 11.37
N ASP A 150 -1.15 9.56 11.89
CA ASP A 150 -0.26 9.54 13.05
C ASP A 150 1.09 10.19 12.71
N SER A 151 1.33 11.39 13.25
CA SER A 151 2.55 12.16 13.03
C SER A 151 3.80 11.51 13.64
N GLY A 152 3.65 10.51 14.52
CA GLY A 152 4.74 9.70 15.04
C GLY A 152 5.19 8.56 14.13
N MET A 153 4.49 8.33 13.00
CA MET A 153 4.94 7.38 11.99
C MET A 153 6.00 8.00 11.07
N ASP A 154 6.98 7.17 10.69
CA ASP A 154 8.15 7.60 9.95
C ASP A 154 8.15 7.07 8.52
N ILE A 155 8.46 7.97 7.59
CA ILE A 155 8.76 7.73 6.17
C ILE A 155 7.66 7.00 5.38
N TRP A 156 7.45 5.71 5.62
CA TRP A 156 6.59 4.83 4.86
C TRP A 156 6.23 3.58 5.66
N GLY A 157 4.99 3.10 5.50
CA GLY A 157 4.56 1.76 5.91
C GLY A 157 3.62 1.81 7.10
N GLY A 158 2.56 0.99 7.05
CA GLY A 158 1.57 0.85 8.12
C GLY A 158 0.53 1.97 8.17
N GLU A 159 0.79 3.14 7.58
CA GLU A 159 -0.12 4.30 7.62
C GLU A 159 -1.46 4.01 6.94
N ASN A 160 -1.42 3.21 5.87
CA ASN A 160 -2.59 2.83 5.10
C ASN A 160 -3.52 1.89 5.90
N LEU A 161 -2.95 0.97 6.68
CA LEU A 161 -3.70 0.10 7.58
C LEU A 161 -4.24 0.90 8.77
N GLU A 162 -3.42 1.80 9.33
CA GLU A 162 -3.77 2.60 10.50
C GLU A 162 -4.99 3.47 10.26
N ILE A 163 -4.97 4.22 9.15
CA ILE A 163 -6.09 5.07 8.79
C ILE A 163 -7.32 4.23 8.39
N SER A 164 -7.15 3.06 7.77
CA SER A 164 -8.27 2.16 7.43
C SER A 164 -8.99 1.67 8.69
N PHE A 165 -8.25 1.21 9.69
CA PHE A 165 -8.81 0.76 10.97
C PHE A 165 -9.53 1.90 11.66
N ARG A 166 -8.90 3.09 11.71
CA ARG A 166 -9.51 4.29 12.28
C ARG A 166 -10.81 4.66 11.58
N ILE A 167 -10.84 4.71 10.24
CA ILE A 167 -12.05 5.06 9.47
C ILE A 167 -13.20 4.15 9.87
N TRP A 168 -13.02 2.83 9.81
CA TRP A 168 -14.08 1.87 10.10
C TRP A 168 -14.49 1.88 11.57
N MET A 169 -13.51 1.79 12.47
CA MET A 169 -13.77 1.68 13.91
C MET A 169 -14.39 2.96 14.47
N CYS A 170 -14.13 4.13 13.88
CA CYS A 170 -14.66 5.41 14.34
C CYS A 170 -15.91 5.88 13.55
N GLY A 171 -16.59 4.95 12.85
CA GLY A 171 -17.93 5.18 12.30
C GLY A 171 -17.96 5.79 10.89
N GLY A 172 -16.86 5.74 10.16
CA GLY A 172 -16.82 6.04 8.73
C GLY A 172 -16.94 4.79 7.85
N ARG A 173 -16.79 5.00 6.54
CA ARG A 173 -16.86 3.95 5.52
C ARG A 173 -15.64 4.04 4.63
N LEU A 174 -15.12 2.90 4.20
CA LEU A 174 -14.06 2.82 3.20
C LEU A 174 -14.52 2.01 1.99
N LEU A 175 -14.61 2.67 0.85
CA LEU A 175 -15.16 2.09 -0.37
C LEU A 175 -14.13 2.10 -1.50
N ILE A 176 -14.16 1.08 -2.35
CA ILE A 176 -13.54 1.12 -3.69
C ILE A 176 -14.65 1.40 -4.69
N ILE A 177 -14.40 2.34 -5.61
CA ILE A 177 -15.37 2.76 -6.62
C ILE A 177 -14.93 2.20 -7.99
N PRO A 178 -15.56 1.12 -8.50
CA PRO A 178 -15.14 0.46 -9.74
C PRO A 178 -15.10 1.37 -10.98
N CYS A 179 -16.02 2.33 -11.04
CA CYS A 179 -16.12 3.31 -12.12
C CYS A 179 -15.00 4.36 -12.11
N SER A 180 -14.28 4.53 -10.99
CA SER A 180 -13.13 5.42 -10.91
C SER A 180 -11.85 4.59 -11.08
N ARG A 181 -11.05 4.88 -12.11
CA ARG A 181 -9.82 4.15 -12.39
C ARG A 181 -8.64 5.09 -12.50
N VAL A 182 -7.53 4.70 -11.88
CA VAL A 182 -6.26 5.44 -11.94
C VAL A 182 -5.13 4.43 -12.12
N GLY A 183 -4.34 4.61 -13.17
CA GLY A 183 -3.13 3.83 -13.40
C GLY A 183 -2.03 4.26 -12.44
N HIS A 184 -1.27 3.30 -11.92
CA HIS A 184 -0.13 3.52 -11.04
C HIS A 184 1.09 2.75 -11.53
N ILE A 185 2.26 3.40 -11.51
CA ILE A 185 3.52 2.74 -11.86
C ILE A 185 3.99 1.87 -10.70
N PHE A 186 3.70 0.56 -10.78
CA PHE A 186 4.18 -0.42 -9.80
C PHE A 186 5.65 -0.76 -10.03
N ARG A 187 6.49 -0.35 -9.08
CA ARG A 187 7.94 -0.61 -9.12
C ARG A 187 8.26 -1.97 -8.50
N LYS A 188 9.24 -2.69 -9.07
CA LYS A 188 9.72 -3.98 -8.53
C LYS A 188 10.36 -3.86 -7.14
N ARG A 189 10.94 -2.70 -6.83
CA ARG A 189 11.58 -2.40 -5.55
C ARG A 189 11.33 -0.95 -5.15
N ARG A 190 11.38 -0.69 -3.84
CA ARG A 190 11.28 0.67 -3.31
C ARG A 190 12.54 1.45 -3.70
N PRO A 191 12.42 2.63 -4.29
CA PRO A 191 13.57 3.41 -4.77
C PRO A 191 14.25 4.24 -3.67
N TYR A 192 13.80 4.12 -2.43
CA TYR A 192 14.28 4.89 -1.28
C TYR A 192 14.35 4.03 -0.02
N GLY A 193 15.30 4.36 0.87
CA GLY A 193 15.42 3.80 2.21
C GLY A 193 15.05 4.79 3.31
N SER A 194 15.13 4.33 4.56
CA SER A 194 15.16 5.23 5.72
C SER A 194 16.51 5.97 5.75
N PRO A 195 16.57 7.28 6.06
CA PRO A 195 17.83 8.03 6.09
C PRO A 195 18.87 7.42 7.03
N ARG A 196 18.41 6.73 8.07
CA ARG A 196 19.25 6.11 9.12
C ARG A 196 19.20 4.57 9.08
N GLY A 197 18.71 3.98 7.99
CA GLY A 197 18.57 2.52 7.87
C GLY A 197 17.56 1.88 8.84
N GLN A 198 16.75 2.69 9.53
CA GLN A 198 15.78 2.20 10.49
C GLN A 198 14.64 1.44 9.81
N ASP A 199 14.22 0.34 10.43
CA ASP A 199 13.02 -0.41 10.05
C ASP A 199 11.76 0.37 10.46
N THR A 200 11.42 1.34 9.61
CA THR A 200 10.26 2.23 9.74
C THR A 200 8.93 1.48 9.70
N MET A 201 8.86 0.39 8.93
CA MET A 201 7.67 -0.45 8.85
C MET A 201 7.34 -1.03 10.22
N ALA A 202 8.31 -1.67 10.91
CA ALA A 202 8.06 -2.22 12.23
C ALA A 202 7.71 -1.15 13.28
N HIS A 203 8.39 0.00 13.26
CA HIS A 203 8.08 1.13 14.16
C HIS A 203 6.62 1.60 13.98
N ASN A 204 6.21 1.83 12.73
CA ASN A 204 4.85 2.29 12.42
C ASN A 204 3.80 1.20 12.72
N SER A 205 4.08 -0.06 12.35
CA SER A 205 3.21 -1.20 12.66
C SER A 205 3.00 -1.38 14.16
N LEU A 206 4.03 -1.16 14.99
CA LEU A 206 3.90 -1.18 16.45
C LEU A 206 2.95 -0.09 16.96
N ARG A 207 3.10 1.14 16.48
CA ARG A 207 2.21 2.26 16.85
C ARG A 207 0.75 1.92 16.52
N LEU A 208 0.50 1.44 15.30
CA LEU A 208 -0.81 0.98 14.87
C LEU A 208 -1.34 -0.16 15.77
N ALA A 209 -0.52 -1.18 16.03
CA ALA A 209 -0.95 -2.36 16.77
C ALA A 209 -1.33 -2.02 18.21
N HIS A 210 -0.53 -1.19 18.88
CA HIS A 210 -0.80 -0.77 20.25
C HIS A 210 -2.03 0.13 20.38
N VAL A 211 -2.37 0.91 19.36
CA VAL A 211 -3.53 1.82 19.41
C VAL A 211 -4.82 1.14 18.98
N TRP A 212 -4.79 0.31 17.93
CA TRP A 212 -6.00 -0.10 17.21
C TRP A 212 -6.35 -1.59 17.28
N MET A 213 -5.40 -2.48 17.62
CA MET A 213 -5.62 -3.93 17.51
C MET A 213 -6.08 -4.61 18.79
N ASP A 214 -6.20 -3.88 19.91
CA ASP A 214 -6.61 -4.43 21.21
C ASP A 214 -5.77 -5.68 21.59
N GLU A 215 -6.41 -6.79 21.96
CA GLU A 215 -5.76 -8.08 22.24
C GLU A 215 -5.22 -8.78 20.97
N TYR A 216 -5.69 -8.41 19.78
CA TYR A 216 -5.29 -9.06 18.52
C TYR A 216 -3.89 -8.67 18.05
N LYS A 217 -3.26 -7.66 18.66
CA LYS A 217 -1.83 -7.37 18.45
C LYS A 217 -0.94 -8.57 18.80
N GLU A 218 -1.41 -9.49 19.64
CA GLU A 218 -0.70 -10.73 19.96
C GLU A 218 -0.49 -11.62 18.73
N GLN A 219 -1.37 -11.56 17.72
CA GLN A 219 -1.17 -12.26 16.44
C GLN A 219 0.04 -11.71 15.68
N TYR A 220 0.25 -10.38 15.73
CA TYR A 220 1.44 -9.76 15.14
C TYR A 220 2.71 -10.13 15.91
N PHE A 221 2.64 -10.10 17.25
CA PHE A 221 3.79 -10.47 18.09
C PHE A 221 4.13 -11.95 18.05
N ALA A 222 3.17 -12.84 17.76
CA ALA A 222 3.46 -14.25 17.54
C ALA A 222 4.34 -14.48 16.29
N LEU A 223 4.15 -13.66 15.24
CA LEU A 223 4.95 -13.72 14.01
C LEU A 223 6.30 -13.00 14.16
N ARG A 224 6.37 -11.98 15.02
CA ARG A 224 7.56 -11.19 15.28
C ARG A 224 7.80 -10.97 16.78
N PRO A 225 8.19 -12.01 17.54
CA PRO A 225 8.35 -11.92 18.99
C PRO A 225 9.38 -10.87 19.43
N GLU A 226 10.39 -10.61 18.59
CA GLU A 226 11.44 -9.63 18.84
C GLU A 226 10.92 -8.19 18.94
N LEU A 227 9.71 -7.91 18.46
CA LEU A 227 9.13 -6.57 18.48
C LEU A 227 8.44 -6.20 19.80
N ARG A 228 8.21 -7.16 20.71
CA ARG A 228 7.50 -6.90 21.98
C ARG A 228 8.18 -5.85 22.87
N THR A 229 9.51 -5.82 22.85
CA THR A 229 10.34 -4.92 23.67
C THR A 229 10.82 -3.70 22.87
N ARG A 230 10.48 -3.60 21.59
CA ARG A 230 10.95 -2.53 20.72
C ARG A 230 10.18 -1.23 21.01
N ASN A 231 10.92 -0.14 21.15
CA ASN A 231 10.33 1.18 21.34
C ASN A 231 9.57 1.64 20.08
N TYR A 232 8.37 2.19 20.27
CA TYR A 232 7.49 2.74 19.23
C TYR A 232 7.09 4.20 19.50
N GLY A 233 7.72 4.83 20.50
CA GLY A 233 7.48 6.22 20.89
C GLY A 233 6.15 6.45 21.62
N ASN A 234 5.84 7.71 21.91
CA ASN A 234 4.60 8.09 22.59
C ASN A 234 3.39 7.96 21.65
N ILE A 235 2.34 7.28 22.11
CA ILE A 235 1.07 7.08 21.40
C ILE A 235 -0.14 7.67 22.14
N THR A 236 0.08 8.43 23.22
CA THR A 236 -0.97 8.97 24.10
C THR A 236 -2.04 9.71 23.31
N ASP A 237 -1.65 10.66 22.45
CA ASP A 237 -2.59 11.42 21.62
C ASP A 237 -3.47 10.53 20.72
N ARG A 238 -2.93 9.41 20.23
CA ARG A 238 -3.67 8.48 19.37
C ARG A 238 -4.66 7.64 20.18
N VAL A 239 -4.27 7.22 21.39
CA VAL A 239 -5.15 6.52 22.33
C VAL A 239 -6.28 7.43 22.80
N GLU A 240 -5.99 8.69 23.13
CA GLU A 240 -6.98 9.70 23.51
C GLU A 240 -7.93 10.03 22.37
N LEU A 241 -7.41 10.17 21.14
CA LEU A 241 -8.22 10.34 19.94
C LEU A 241 -9.22 9.19 19.77
N ARG A 242 -8.77 7.93 19.91
CA ARG A 242 -9.64 6.74 19.82
C ARG A 242 -10.76 6.78 20.86
N LYS A 243 -10.46 7.20 22.10
CA LYS A 243 -11.46 7.38 23.17
C LYS A 243 -12.44 8.50 22.85
N ARG A 244 -11.95 9.67 22.44
CA ARG A 244 -12.76 10.86 22.13
C ARG A 244 -13.74 10.62 21.00
N LEU A 245 -13.32 9.88 19.97
CA LEU A 245 -14.18 9.51 18.84
C LEU A 245 -15.12 8.32 19.15
N ASN A 246 -15.05 7.76 20.36
CA ASN A 246 -15.84 6.60 20.80
C ASN A 246 -15.76 5.42 19.81
N CYS A 247 -14.55 5.12 19.34
CA CYS A 247 -14.36 4.10 18.32
C CYS A 247 -14.62 2.70 18.86
N LYS A 248 -15.11 1.82 17.98
CA LYS A 248 -15.37 0.40 18.25
C LYS A 248 -14.09 -0.38 18.53
N SER A 249 -14.25 -1.61 19.03
CA SER A 249 -13.14 -2.54 19.24
C SER A 249 -12.64 -3.15 17.93
N PHE A 250 -11.41 -3.67 17.95
CA PHE A 250 -10.86 -4.42 16.82
C PHE A 250 -11.63 -5.72 16.58
N LYS A 251 -12.16 -6.33 17.65
CA LYS A 251 -13.10 -7.44 17.55
C LYS A 251 -14.31 -7.08 16.69
N TRP A 252 -14.94 -5.93 16.96
CA TRP A 252 -16.06 -5.45 16.15
C TRP A 252 -15.65 -5.28 14.69
N TYR A 253 -14.47 -4.71 14.43
CA TYR A 253 -13.94 -4.56 13.07
C TYR A 253 -13.80 -5.92 12.36
N LEU A 254 -13.22 -6.94 13.01
CA LEU A 254 -13.11 -8.28 12.43
C LEU A 254 -14.49 -8.90 12.21
N ASP A 255 -15.41 -8.79 13.16
CA ASP A 255 -16.73 -9.41 13.04
C ASP A 255 -17.61 -8.76 11.96
N ASN A 256 -17.46 -7.45 11.72
CA ASN A 256 -18.40 -6.67 10.89
C ASN A 256 -17.81 -6.19 9.57
N ILE A 257 -16.50 -5.97 9.51
CA ILE A 257 -15.83 -5.39 8.34
C ILE A 257 -14.95 -6.41 7.63
N TYR A 258 -14.28 -7.30 8.38
CA TYR A 258 -13.38 -8.28 7.77
C TYR A 258 -13.49 -9.69 8.39
N PRO A 259 -14.69 -10.32 8.32
CA PRO A 259 -14.96 -11.61 8.95
C PRO A 259 -14.19 -12.78 8.34
N GLU A 260 -13.65 -12.61 7.13
CA GLU A 260 -12.85 -13.62 6.43
C GLU A 260 -11.40 -13.68 6.94
N MET A 261 -10.98 -12.72 7.76
CA MET A 261 -9.65 -12.72 8.37
C MET A 261 -9.52 -13.89 9.35
N GLN A 262 -8.77 -14.91 8.96
CA GLN A 262 -8.54 -16.09 9.79
C GLN A 262 -7.63 -15.74 10.97
N ILE A 263 -8.10 -15.98 12.20
CA ILE A 263 -7.31 -15.85 13.42
C ILE A 263 -6.58 -17.17 13.68
N SER A 264 -5.27 -17.15 13.93
CA SER A 264 -4.52 -18.35 14.32
C SER A 264 -4.69 -18.63 15.82
N GLY A 265 -5.07 -19.86 16.20
CA GLY A 265 -5.18 -20.28 17.61
C GLY A 265 -6.22 -21.40 17.87
N PRO A 266 -6.42 -21.83 19.13
CA PRO A 266 -7.36 -22.91 19.49
C PRO A 266 -8.83 -22.62 19.12
N ASN A 267 -9.18 -21.35 18.95
CA ASN A 267 -10.51 -20.89 18.53
C ASN A 267 -10.58 -20.51 17.04
N ALA A 268 -9.59 -20.94 16.23
CA ALA A 268 -9.62 -20.72 14.79
C ALA A 268 -10.81 -21.47 14.18
N LYS A 269 -11.73 -20.74 13.54
CA LYS A 269 -12.74 -21.37 12.68
C LYS A 269 -12.00 -22.13 11.57
N ALA A 270 -12.39 -23.38 11.35
CA ALA A 270 -11.83 -24.21 10.29
C ALA A 270 -11.87 -23.44 8.97
N PRO A 271 -10.80 -23.51 8.14
CA PRO A 271 -10.77 -22.80 6.87
C PRO A 271 -11.95 -23.25 6.02
N GLN A 272 -12.88 -22.34 5.74
CA GLN A 272 -13.80 -22.49 4.63
C GLN A 272 -12.96 -22.46 3.35
N PRO A 273 -12.99 -23.49 2.50
CA PRO A 273 -12.21 -23.48 1.27
C PRO A 273 -12.80 -22.44 0.32
N VAL A 274 -12.23 -21.23 0.34
CA VAL A 274 -12.49 -20.21 -0.68
C VAL A 274 -11.73 -20.63 -1.93
N PHE A 275 -12.34 -21.52 -2.70
CA PHE A 275 -11.99 -21.91 -4.08
C PHE A 275 -10.51 -22.22 -4.40
N ILE A 276 -10.31 -23.40 -4.99
CA ILE A 276 -9.05 -23.82 -5.60
C ILE A 276 -8.79 -22.93 -6.82
N ASN A 277 -8.07 -21.83 -6.61
CA ASN A 277 -7.52 -21.06 -7.70
C ASN A 277 -6.43 -21.94 -8.36
N ARG A 278 -6.63 -22.34 -9.62
CA ARG A 278 -5.55 -22.80 -10.51
C ARG A 278 -4.64 -21.60 -10.83
N ALA A 279 -4.02 -21.01 -9.81
CA ALA A 279 -2.90 -20.11 -10.00
C ALA A 279 -1.82 -20.91 -10.72
N GLN A 280 -1.27 -20.37 -11.82
CA GLN A 280 -0.09 -20.93 -12.46
C GLN A 280 0.95 -21.17 -11.37
N LYS A 281 1.19 -22.44 -11.07
CA LYS A 281 2.19 -22.87 -10.08
C LYS A 281 3.48 -22.17 -10.45
N ARG A 282 4.12 -21.48 -9.48
CA ARG A 282 5.50 -21.03 -9.66
C ARG A 282 6.29 -22.23 -10.19
N PRO A 283 6.99 -22.11 -11.33
CA PRO A 283 7.68 -23.25 -11.91
C PRO A 283 8.61 -23.84 -10.85
N LYS A 284 8.46 -25.13 -10.60
CA LYS A 284 9.31 -25.84 -9.64
C LYS A 284 10.70 -25.91 -10.24
N ILE A 285 11.71 -25.41 -9.52
CA ILE A 285 13.10 -25.57 -9.93
C ILE A 285 13.38 -27.08 -9.96
N ILE A 286 13.61 -27.62 -11.15
CA ILE A 286 13.91 -29.05 -11.35
C ILE A 286 15.37 -29.31 -10.98
N GLN A 287 16.27 -28.41 -11.38
CA GLN A 287 17.70 -28.51 -11.12
C GLN A 287 18.35 -27.13 -11.16
N ARG A 288 19.42 -26.95 -10.39
CA ARG A 288 20.29 -25.77 -10.40
C ARG A 288 21.74 -26.23 -10.47
N GLY A 289 22.55 -25.61 -11.31
CA GLY A 289 23.95 -26.00 -11.51
C GLY A 289 24.60 -25.23 -12.65
N ARG A 290 25.89 -25.51 -12.87
CA ARG A 290 26.68 -24.93 -13.96
C ARG A 290 26.28 -25.54 -15.30
N LEU A 291 26.25 -24.72 -16.34
CA LEU A 291 26.11 -25.19 -17.71
C LEU A 291 27.51 -25.29 -18.34
N TYR A 292 28.00 -26.52 -18.49
CA TYR A 292 29.33 -26.81 -19.01
C TYR A 292 29.25 -27.42 -20.41
N HIS A 293 30.18 -27.03 -21.28
CA HIS A 293 30.26 -27.50 -22.65
C HIS A 293 31.24 -28.68 -22.75
N LEU A 294 30.73 -29.86 -23.09
CA LEU A 294 31.45 -31.14 -23.02
C LEU A 294 32.74 -31.20 -23.86
N GLN A 295 32.77 -30.55 -25.02
CA GLN A 295 33.92 -30.64 -25.93
C GLN A 295 35.04 -29.66 -25.60
N THR A 296 34.72 -28.57 -24.90
CA THR A 296 35.66 -27.47 -24.66
C THR A 296 36.02 -27.30 -23.19
N ASN A 297 35.33 -28.02 -22.28
CA ASN A 297 35.47 -27.89 -20.84
C ASN A 297 35.24 -26.47 -20.29
N LYS A 298 34.45 -25.67 -21.02
CA LYS A 298 34.14 -24.29 -20.66
C LYS A 298 32.71 -24.17 -20.12
N CYS A 299 32.50 -23.20 -19.23
CA CYS A 299 31.22 -22.93 -18.61
C CYS A 299 30.57 -21.67 -19.20
N LEU A 300 29.25 -21.71 -19.30
CA LEU A 300 28.43 -20.57 -19.66
C LEU A 300 28.30 -19.63 -18.46
N VAL A 301 28.71 -18.37 -18.63
CA VAL A 301 28.75 -17.39 -17.54
C VAL A 301 28.25 -16.02 -18.00
N ALA A 302 27.69 -15.25 -17.08
CA ALA A 302 27.41 -13.84 -17.35
C ALA A 302 28.73 -13.07 -17.49
N GLN A 303 28.84 -12.19 -18.50
CA GLN A 303 30.04 -11.36 -18.67
C GLN A 303 30.25 -10.40 -17.49
N GLY A 304 29.13 -9.94 -16.90
CA GLY A 304 29.05 -9.16 -15.67
C GLY A 304 28.29 -9.94 -14.58
N HIS A 305 27.31 -9.30 -13.94
CA HIS A 305 26.49 -10.01 -12.94
C HIS A 305 25.36 -10.84 -13.60
N PRO A 306 25.05 -12.05 -13.10
CA PRO A 306 23.92 -12.85 -13.61
C PRO A 306 22.55 -12.14 -13.55
N SER A 307 22.43 -11.11 -12.70
CA SER A 307 21.21 -10.31 -12.56
C SER A 307 21.19 -9.04 -13.44
N GLN A 308 22.24 -8.78 -14.23
CA GLN A 308 22.35 -7.59 -15.07
C GLN A 308 21.53 -7.75 -16.37
N LYS A 309 20.51 -6.90 -16.55
CA LYS A 309 19.62 -6.92 -17.73
C LYS A 309 20.38 -6.48 -18.98
N GLY A 310 20.24 -7.25 -20.07
CA GLY A 310 20.94 -7.00 -21.34
C GLY A 310 22.43 -7.36 -21.33
N GLY A 311 22.92 -7.95 -20.23
CA GLY A 311 24.29 -8.45 -20.14
C GLY A 311 24.50 -9.63 -21.08
N LEU A 312 25.67 -9.69 -21.72
CA LEU A 312 26.03 -10.81 -22.57
C LEU A 312 26.33 -12.04 -21.73
N VAL A 313 25.91 -13.19 -22.26
CA VAL A 313 26.33 -14.50 -21.75
C VAL A 313 27.49 -14.96 -22.61
N VAL A 314 28.59 -15.34 -21.96
CA VAL A 314 29.85 -15.70 -22.60
C VAL A 314 30.32 -17.07 -22.12
N VAL A 315 31.25 -17.66 -22.86
CA VAL A 315 31.85 -18.95 -22.52
C VAL A 315 33.24 -18.68 -21.95
N ARG A 316 33.50 -19.12 -20.71
CA ARG A 316 34.80 -18.98 -20.00
C ARG A 316 35.24 -20.30 -19.39
N GLU A 317 36.48 -20.36 -18.90
CA GLU A 317 36.95 -21.51 -18.11
C GLU A 317 36.02 -21.73 -16.91
N CYS A 318 35.72 -23.00 -16.63
CA CYS A 318 34.90 -23.36 -15.48
C CYS A 318 35.64 -23.05 -14.18
N ASP A 319 35.03 -22.23 -13.33
CA ASP A 319 35.52 -21.92 -12.00
C ASP A 319 34.55 -22.49 -10.96
N TYR A 320 35.04 -23.49 -10.21
CA TYR A 320 34.26 -24.19 -9.21
C TYR A 320 34.06 -23.38 -7.92
N ASN A 321 34.82 -22.30 -7.73
CA ASN A 321 34.71 -21.37 -6.61
C ASN A 321 33.84 -20.15 -6.93
N ASP A 322 33.56 -19.88 -8.21
CA ASP A 322 32.70 -18.78 -8.62
C ASP A 322 31.21 -19.19 -8.54
N GLN A 323 30.50 -18.57 -7.58
CA GLN A 323 29.07 -18.77 -7.38
C GLN A 323 28.22 -18.16 -8.52
N ASN A 324 28.78 -17.26 -9.33
CA ASN A 324 28.06 -16.67 -10.46
C ASN A 324 27.96 -17.64 -11.66
N GLN A 325 28.64 -18.79 -11.60
CA GLN A 325 28.46 -19.87 -12.58
C GLN A 325 27.29 -20.81 -12.23
N VAL A 326 26.55 -20.58 -11.12
CA VAL A 326 25.50 -21.48 -10.55
C VAL A 326 24.14 -20.80 -10.32
#